data_AF-A0A5J4DT83-F1
#
_entry.id   AF-A0A5J4DT83-F1
#
_cell.length_a   1.000
_cell.length_b   1.000
_cell.length_c   1.000
_cell.angle_alpha   90.00
_cell.angle_beta   90.00
_cell.angle_gamma   90.00
#
_symmetry.space_group_name_H-M   'P 1'
#
loop_
_entity.id
_entity.type
_entity.pdbx_description
1 polymer ?
#
loop_
_entity_poly.entity_id
_entity_poly.type
_entity_poly.pdbx_seq_one_letter_code
_entity_poly.pdbx_strand_id
1 'polypeptide(L)'
;MSEKRKQVLQNLGGKCVKCGSKDKLHLHHIKYAKDSVKWNDKSEDSKRVKEALDHPERFELLCAFCHAEHHDAPQSILDRYPRPKKKIEKK
;
A
#
# COMPACT_ATOMS: atom_id res chain seq x y z
N MET A 1 5.57 -12.10 9.34
CA MET A 1 4.54 -11.75 8.33
C MET A 1 3.42 -12.77 8.41
N SER A 2 2.25 -12.37 8.91
CA SER A 2 1.09 -13.26 9.08
C SER A 2 0.51 -13.69 7.72
N GLU A 3 -0.02 -14.91 7.62
CA GLU A 3 -0.47 -15.50 6.36
C GLU A 3 -1.57 -14.68 5.66
N LYS A 4 -2.54 -14.17 6.43
CA LYS A 4 -3.60 -13.27 5.95
C LYS A 4 -3.04 -12.06 5.18
N ARG A 5 -1.88 -11.52 5.58
CA ARG A 5 -1.22 -10.41 4.87
C ARG A 5 -0.60 -10.85 3.54
N LYS A 6 -0.10 -12.08 3.43
CA LYS A 6 0.31 -12.66 2.12
C LYS A 6 -0.90 -12.83 1.19
N GLN A 7 -2.04 -13.28 1.72
CA GLN A 7 -3.27 -13.47 0.95
C GLN A 7 -3.84 -12.14 0.42
N VAL A 8 -3.91 -11.09 1.26
CA VAL A 8 -4.24 -9.72 0.80
C VAL A 8 -3.27 -9.26 -0.29
N LEU A 9 -1.96 -9.43 -0.08
CA LEU A 9 -0.95 -9.04 -1.06
C LEU A 9 -1.16 -9.74 -2.41
N GLN A 10 -1.57 -11.02 -2.42
CA GLN A 10 -1.89 -11.75 -3.65
C GLN A 10 -3.19 -11.28 -4.30
N ASN A 11 -4.27 -11.10 -3.52
CA ASN A 11 -5.56 -10.61 -4.01
C ASN A 11 -5.45 -9.23 -4.69
N LEU A 12 -4.60 -8.35 -4.15
CA LEU A 12 -4.31 -7.02 -4.73
C LEU A 12 -3.18 -7.06 -5.80
N GLY A 13 -2.84 -8.23 -6.34
CA GLY A 13 -1.94 -8.39 -7.49
C GLY A 13 -0.43 -8.40 -7.18
N GLY A 14 -0.03 -8.34 -5.91
CA GLY A 14 1.35 -8.58 -5.46
C GLY A 14 2.41 -7.59 -5.94
N LYS A 15 1.99 -6.39 -6.36
CA LYS A 15 2.86 -5.32 -6.90
C LYS A 15 2.28 -3.94 -6.59
N CYS A 16 3.15 -2.94 -6.53
CA CYS A 16 2.76 -1.53 -6.45
C CYS A 16 2.02 -1.10 -7.71
N VAL A 17 0.80 -0.57 -7.60
CA VAL A 17 0.01 -0.18 -8.79
C VAL A 17 0.63 1.02 -9.52
N LYS A 18 1.28 1.94 -8.79
CA LYS A 18 1.87 3.19 -9.32
C LYS A 18 3.23 3.01 -10.02
N CYS A 19 3.94 1.90 -9.79
CA CYS A 19 5.30 1.69 -10.34
C CYS A 19 5.72 0.23 -10.63
N GLY A 20 4.89 -0.76 -10.35
CA GLY A 20 5.16 -2.18 -10.60
C GLY A 20 6.17 -2.86 -9.66
N SER A 21 6.78 -2.14 -8.71
CA SER A 21 7.69 -2.72 -7.71
C SER A 21 6.98 -3.79 -6.87
N LYS A 22 7.69 -4.86 -6.50
CA LYS A 22 7.21 -5.87 -5.54
C LYS A 22 7.83 -5.72 -4.14
N ASP A 23 8.79 -4.81 -3.97
CA ASP A 23 9.46 -4.58 -2.68
C ASP A 23 8.65 -3.66 -1.76
N LYS A 24 8.73 -3.93 -0.45
CA LYS A 24 8.16 -3.13 0.66
C LYS A 24 6.77 -2.55 0.34
N LEU A 25 5.81 -3.43 0.15
CA LEU A 25 4.41 -3.09 -0.16
C LEU A 25 3.59 -2.78 1.11
N HIS A 26 2.91 -1.65 1.06
CA HIS A 26 1.99 -1.12 2.07
C HIS A 26 0.57 -1.10 1.50
N LEU A 27 -0.40 -1.31 2.39
CA LEU A 27 -1.83 -1.16 2.10
C LEU A 27 -2.22 0.31 2.22
N HIS A 28 -2.69 0.89 1.13
CA HIS A 28 -3.18 2.27 1.07
C HIS A 28 -4.69 2.27 0.81
N HIS A 29 -5.43 3.19 1.44
CA HIS A 29 -6.88 3.30 1.29
C HIS A 29 -7.22 4.28 0.15
N ILE A 30 -7.66 3.79 -1.01
CA ILE A 30 -8.05 4.65 -2.16
C ILE A 30 -9.46 5.24 -2.04
N LYS A 31 -10.32 4.61 -1.24
CA LYS A 31 -11.71 5.04 -1.03
C LYS A 31 -12.01 5.08 0.45
N TYR A 32 -11.88 6.28 1.03
CA TYR A 32 -12.46 6.58 2.32
C TYR A 32 -13.98 6.65 2.19
N ALA A 33 -14.68 5.60 2.63
CA ALA A 33 -16.09 5.68 2.94
C ALA A 33 -16.29 6.64 4.14
N LYS A 34 -17.50 7.15 4.36
CA LYS A 34 -17.77 8.00 5.55
C LYS A 34 -17.49 7.24 6.86
N ASP A 35 -17.69 5.94 6.88
CA ASP A 35 -17.41 5.02 7.98
C ASP A 35 -15.97 4.45 7.98
N SER A 36 -15.07 4.92 7.11
CA SER A 36 -13.67 4.48 7.12
C SER A 36 -12.98 4.90 8.42
N VAL A 37 -12.76 3.93 9.30
CA VAL A 37 -12.18 4.15 10.62
C VAL A 37 -10.80 4.77 10.51
N LYS A 38 -10.59 5.89 11.21
CA LYS A 38 -9.29 6.57 11.30
C LYS A 38 -8.36 5.79 12.24
N TRP A 39 -7.81 4.70 11.71
CA TRP A 39 -6.85 3.83 12.40
C TRP A 39 -5.61 4.62 12.83
N ASN A 40 -5.39 4.76 14.14
CA ASN A 40 -4.35 5.62 14.73
C ASN A 40 -3.20 4.84 15.38
N ASP A 41 -3.31 3.51 15.52
CA ASP A 41 -2.33 2.70 16.28
C ASP A 41 -1.73 1.50 15.51
N LYS A 42 -0.54 1.06 15.96
CA LYS A 42 0.19 -0.11 15.44
C LYS A 42 -0.56 -1.43 15.63
N SER A 43 -1.45 -1.54 16.62
CA SER A 43 -2.24 -2.75 16.89
C SER A 43 -3.25 -3.11 15.79
N GLU A 44 -3.44 -2.22 14.81
CA GLU A 44 -4.54 -2.29 13.84
C GLU A 44 -4.13 -2.83 12.45
N ASP A 45 -2.87 -3.26 12.27
CA ASP A 45 -2.43 -3.95 11.03
C ASP A 45 -3.29 -5.20 10.75
N SER A 46 -3.66 -5.94 11.80
CA SER A 46 -4.60 -7.07 11.73
C SER A 46 -6.01 -6.67 11.30
N LYS A 47 -6.48 -5.45 11.65
CA LYS A 47 -7.78 -4.93 11.22
C LYS A 47 -7.73 -4.50 9.74
N ARG A 48 -6.71 -3.74 9.35
CA ARG A 48 -6.44 -3.37 7.94
C ARG A 48 -6.33 -4.60 7.05
N VAL A 49 -5.64 -5.66 7.49
CA VAL A 49 -5.53 -6.93 6.74
C VAL A 49 -6.86 -7.66 6.66
N LYS A 50 -7.75 -7.59 7.68
CA LYS A 50 -9.11 -8.14 7.55
C LYS A 50 -9.96 -7.31 6.58
N GLU A 51 -9.97 -5.99 6.73
CA GLU A 51 -10.73 -5.05 5.87
C GLU A 51 -10.30 -5.16 4.40
N ALA A 52 -9.01 -5.40 4.12
CA ALA A 52 -8.49 -5.63 2.77
C ALA A 52 -8.70 -7.05 2.20
N LEU A 53 -9.16 -8.01 3.01
CA LEU A 53 -9.73 -9.28 2.51
C LEU A 53 -11.21 -9.13 2.17
N ASP A 54 -11.95 -8.37 2.97
CA ASP A 54 -13.40 -8.18 2.89
C ASP A 54 -13.79 -7.20 1.76
N HIS A 55 -13.05 -6.10 1.64
CA HIS A 55 -13.27 -5.02 0.69
C HIS A 55 -11.98 -4.64 -0.07
N PRO A 56 -11.35 -5.57 -0.83
CA PRO A 56 -10.11 -5.29 -1.56
C PRO A 56 -10.21 -4.08 -2.50
N GLU A 57 -11.40 -3.80 -3.04
CA GLU A 57 -11.74 -2.63 -3.86
C GLU A 57 -11.51 -1.25 -3.20
N ARG A 58 -11.34 -1.19 -1.86
CA ARG A 58 -11.05 0.03 -1.11
C ARG A 58 -9.55 0.26 -0.93
N PHE A 59 -8.71 -0.69 -1.34
CA PHE A 59 -7.27 -0.67 -1.14
C PHE A 59 -6.50 -0.68 -2.46
N GLU A 60 -5.37 0.04 -2.48
CA GLU A 60 -4.28 -0.23 -3.42
C GLU A 60 -3.05 -0.76 -2.68
N LEU A 61 -2.15 -1.41 -3.42
CA LEU A 61 -0.79 -1.66 -2.96
C LEU A 61 0.13 -0.57 -3.50
N LEU A 62 0.85 0.08 -2.58
CA LEU A 62 1.93 1.02 -2.89
C LEU A 62 3.22 0.54 -2.23
N CYS A 63 4.34 0.63 -2.95
CA CYS A 63 5.65 0.51 -2.30
C CYS A 63 5.91 1.74 -1.42
N ALA A 64 6.76 1.61 -0.39
CA ALA A 64 7.01 2.66 0.60
C ALA A 64 7.26 4.07 0.01
N PHE A 65 8.04 4.18 -1.07
CA PHE A 65 8.25 5.45 -1.79
C PHE A 65 6.95 6.02 -2.35
N CYS A 66 6.20 5.24 -3.15
CA CYS A 66 4.97 5.72 -3.77
C CYS A 66 3.84 5.95 -2.74
N HIS A 67 3.89 5.26 -1.60
CA HIS A 67 2.99 5.46 -0.46
C HIS A 67 3.25 6.82 0.22
N ALA A 68 4.52 7.13 0.48
CA ALA A 68 4.91 8.44 0.99
C ALA A 68 4.61 9.57 -0.02
N GLU A 69 4.84 9.33 -1.32
CA GLU A 69 4.50 10.24 -2.42
C GLU A 69 2.97 10.44 -2.60
N HIS A 70 2.12 9.53 -2.11
CA HIS A 70 0.65 9.72 -2.09
C HIS A 70 0.18 10.51 -0.85
N HIS A 71 0.94 10.51 0.24
CA HIS A 71 0.64 11.28 1.45
C HIS A 71 1.31 12.67 1.47
N ASP A 72 1.71 13.20 0.30
CA ASP A 72 2.46 14.45 0.14
C ASP A 72 3.65 14.58 1.11
N ALA A 73 4.32 13.45 1.40
CA ALA A 73 5.42 13.42 2.35
C ALA A 73 6.60 14.28 1.83
N PRO A 74 7.24 15.09 2.69
CA PRO A 74 8.30 15.99 2.26
C PRO A 74 9.50 15.21 1.71
N GLN A 75 10.27 15.84 0.82
CA GLN A 75 11.38 15.21 0.11
C GLN A 75 12.41 14.52 1.03
N SER A 76 12.60 15.03 2.26
CA SER A 76 13.47 14.45 3.31
C SER A 76 12.96 13.13 3.92
N ILE A 77 11.71 12.76 3.66
CA ILE A 77 11.13 11.44 3.93
C ILE A 77 11.21 10.56 2.68
N LEU A 78 10.94 11.12 1.50
CA LEU A 78 11.04 10.39 0.22
C LEU A 78 12.47 9.88 -0.04
N ASP A 79 13.49 10.66 0.30
CA ASP A 79 14.91 10.32 0.14
C ASP A 79 15.32 9.03 0.91
N ARG A 80 14.65 8.75 2.03
CA ARG A 80 14.87 7.53 2.83
C ARG A 80 14.40 6.25 2.13
N TYR A 81 13.65 6.38 1.04
CA TYR A 81 13.13 5.26 0.26
C TYR A 81 13.77 5.27 -1.13
N PRO A 82 14.59 4.27 -1.50
CA PRO A 82 15.22 4.26 -2.81
C PRO A 82 14.14 4.24 -3.90
N ARG A 83 14.13 5.27 -4.76
CA ARG A 83 13.09 5.46 -5.77
C ARG A 83 12.98 4.20 -6.64
N PRO A 84 11.83 3.52 -6.68
CA PRO A 84 11.68 2.28 -7.45
C PRO A 84 11.97 2.58 -8.91
N LYS A 85 12.91 1.85 -9.52
CA LYS A 85 13.19 1.94 -10.95
C LYS A 85 11.91 1.57 -11.69
N LYS A 86 11.15 2.56 -12.17
CA LYS A 86 9.99 2.33 -13.03
C LYS A 86 10.46 1.43 -14.17
N LYS A 87 9.86 0.25 -14.30
CA LYS A 87 9.93 -0.46 -15.58
C LYS A 87 9.17 0.40 -16.57
N ILE A 88 9.92 1.13 -17.40
CA ILE A 88 9.37 1.81 -18.56
C ILE A 88 8.95 0.67 -19.50
N GLU A 89 7.67 0.33 -19.46
CA GLU A 89 7.05 -0.52 -20.47
C GLU A 89 7.09 0.25 -21.79
N LYS A 90 8.17 0.02 -22.55
CA LYS A 90 8.27 0.45 -23.94
C LYS A 90 7.17 -0.26 -24.72
N LYS A 91 6.09 0.46 -25.01
CA LYS A 91 5.26 0.21 -26.19
C LYS A 91 6.00 0.66 -27.44
#